data_AF-A0A972GD68-F1
#
_entry.id   AF-A0A972GD68-F1
#
_cell.length_a   1.000
_cell.length_b   1.000
_cell.length_c   1.000
_cell.angle_alpha   90.00
_cell.angle_beta   90.00
_cell.angle_gamma   90.00
#
_symmetry.space_group_name_H-M   'P 1'
#
loop_
_entity.id
_entity.type
_entity.pdbx_description
1 polymer ?
#
loop_
_entity_poly.entity_id
_entity_poly.type
_entity_poly.pdbx_seq_one_letter_code
_entity_poly.pdbx_strand_id
1 'polypeptide(L)' 'MVIGTQNIGMPPGSLKGLQLVVSDIDAARTELVDQGVDVSAIQHYEGATLVAGRGRDWNSFIFFNDPDGNGWVVQERP' A
#
# COMPACT_ATOMS: atom_id res chain seq x y z
N MET A 1 -16.48 8.46 31.15
CA MET A 1 -17.15 7.91 29.96
C MET A 1 -17.48 9.08 29.06
N VAL A 2 -16.69 9.30 28.00
CA VAL A 2 -17.00 10.29 26.96
C VAL A 2 -17.45 9.50 25.75
N ILE A 3 -18.72 9.65 25.37
CA ILE A 3 -19.23 9.18 24.08
C ILE A 3 -19.21 10.41 23.17
N GLY A 4 -18.10 10.58 22.45
CA GLY A 4 -17.99 11.54 21.37
C GLY A 4 -18.13 10.79 20.05
N THR A 5 -19.32 10.83 19.44
CA THR A 5 -19.50 10.50 18.02
C THR A 5 -18.84 11.60 17.19
N GLN A 6 -17.51 11.64 17.20
CA GLN A 6 -16.77 12.39 16.20
C GLN A 6 -16.82 11.56 14.93
N ASN A 7 -17.73 11.94 14.06
CA ASN A 7 -17.68 11.62 12.65
C ASN A 7 -16.32 12.15 12.16
N ILE A 8 -15.27 11.32 12.21
CA ILE A 8 -13.94 11.67 11.70
C ILE A 8 -14.05 11.54 10.18
N GLY A 9 -14.82 12.44 9.57
CA GLY A 9 -14.89 12.62 8.13
C GLY A 9 -13.56 13.19 7.68
N MET A 10 -12.53 12.35 7.65
CA MET A 10 -11.37 12.63 6.83
C MET A 10 -11.89 12.60 5.40
N PRO A 11 -11.79 13.71 4.64
CA PRO A 11 -12.15 13.69 3.24
C PRO A 11 -11.43 12.52 2.55
N PRO A 12 -12.11 11.80 1.63
CA PRO A 12 -11.44 10.87 0.72
C PRO A 12 -10.13 11.49 0.20
N GLY A 13 -9.01 10.77 0.34
CA GLY A 13 -7.68 11.23 -0.09
C GLY A 13 -6.85 11.97 0.96
N SER A 14 -7.32 12.05 2.21
CA SER A 14 -6.59 12.73 3.30
C SER A 14 -5.63 11.84 4.07
N LEU A 15 -5.67 10.52 3.87
CA LEU A 15 -4.74 9.59 4.53
C LEU A 15 -3.45 9.46 3.73
N LYS A 16 -2.37 10.02 4.27
CA LYS A 16 -1.00 9.87 3.75
C LYS A 16 -0.27 8.85 4.62
N GLY A 17 0.20 7.76 4.02
CA GLY A 17 1.05 6.77 4.70
C GLY A 17 0.34 5.50 5.18
N LEU A 18 -0.68 5.03 4.46
CA LEU A 18 -1.32 3.75 4.76
C LEU A 18 -0.40 2.61 4.29
N GLN A 19 0.01 1.75 5.22
CA GLN A 19 0.88 0.61 4.94
C GLN A 19 0.18 -0.70 5.29
N LEU A 20 0.14 -1.61 4.32
CA LEU A 20 -0.31 -2.99 4.49
C LEU A 20 0.91 -3.91 4.45
N VAL A 21 0.97 -4.90 5.36
CA VAL A 21 2.02 -5.93 5.35
C VAL A 21 1.39 -7.26 4.96
N VAL A 22 1.92 -7.89 3.92
CA VAL A 22 1.41 -9.14 3.35
C VAL A 22 2.50 -10.21 3.33
N SER A 23 2.09 -11.48 3.38
CA SER A 23 3.01 -12.62 3.25
C SER A 23 3.42 -12.94 1.82
N ASP A 24 2.61 -12.50 0.84
CA ASP A 24 2.87 -12.73 -0.58
C ASP A 24 2.41 -11.48 -1.36
N ILE A 25 3.39 -10.71 -1.83
CA ILE A 25 3.13 -9.46 -2.54
C ILE A 25 2.69 -9.68 -3.99
N ASP A 26 3.05 -10.82 -4.59
CA ASP A 26 2.64 -11.20 -5.94
C ASP A 26 1.14 -11.53 -5.95
N ALA A 27 0.69 -12.31 -4.95
CA ALA A 27 -0.73 -12.60 -4.75
C ALA A 27 -1.53 -11.31 -4.50
N ALA A 28 -1.08 -10.48 -3.56
CA ALA A 28 -1.75 -9.21 -3.24
C ALA A 28 -1.83 -8.28 -4.46
N ARG A 29 -0.76 -8.17 -5.25
CA ARG A 29 -0.76 -7.38 -6.48
C ARG A 29 -1.75 -7.92 -7.50
N THR A 30 -1.79 -9.24 -7.69
CA THR A 30 -2.70 -9.89 -8.63
C THR A 30 -4.15 -9.62 -8.26
N GLU A 31 -4.51 -9.81 -6.98
CA GLU A 31 -5.86 -9.52 -6.49
C GLU A 31 -6.25 -8.05 -6.74
N LEU A 32 -5.38 -7.10 -6.43
CA LEU A 32 -5.67 -5.68 -6.63
C LEU A 32 -5.85 -5.33 -8.12
N VAL A 33 -4.99 -5.86 -9.00
CA VAL A 33 -5.11 -5.66 -10.44
C VAL A 33 -6.40 -6.30 -10.99
N ASP A 34 -6.76 -7.49 -10.51
CA ASP A 34 -8.01 -8.17 -10.90
C ASP A 34 -9.26 -7.41 -10.44
N GLN A 35 -9.16 -6.66 -9.34
CA GLN A 35 -10.19 -5.73 -8.88
C GLN A 35 -10.20 -4.38 -9.66
N GLY A 36 -9.31 -4.22 -10.65
CA GLY A 36 -9.22 -3.03 -11.49
C GLY A 36 -8.46 -1.86 -10.86
N VAL A 37 -7.69 -2.11 -9.79
CA VAL A 37 -6.82 -1.11 -9.18
C VAL A 37 -5.54 -0.96 -10.01
N ASP A 38 -5.14 0.28 -10.29
CA ASP A 38 -3.85 0.56 -10.92
C ASP A 38 -2.73 0.44 -9.87
N VAL A 39 -1.95 -0.63 -9.97
CA VAL A 39 -0.89 -1.00 -9.02
C VAL A 39 0.46 -0.99 -9.71
N SER A 40 1.45 -0.40 -9.03
CA SER A 40 2.83 -0.41 -9.51
C SER A 40 3.38 -1.82 -9.73
N ALA A 41 4.49 -1.93 -10.47
CA ALA A 41 5.32 -3.13 -10.40
C ALA A 41 5.88 -3.31 -8.99
N ILE A 42 6.31 -4.53 -8.66
CA ILE A 42 7.07 -4.78 -7.42
C ILE A 42 8.41 -4.04 -7.51
N GLN A 43 8.72 -3.30 -6.46
CA GLN A 43 9.90 -2.47 -6.33
C GLN A 43 10.57 -2.72 -4.98
N HIS A 44 11.84 -2.36 -4.87
CA HIS A 44 12.58 -2.38 -3.62
C HIS A 44 13.45 -1.14 -3.46
N TYR A 45 13.86 -0.84 -2.23
CA TYR A 45 14.78 0.25 -1.97
C TYR A 45 16.24 -0.24 -2.13
N GLU A 46 16.97 0.44 -3.01
CA GLU A 46 18.43 0.47 -3.04
C GLU A 46 18.90 1.82 -2.50
N GLY A 47 19.27 1.84 -1.21
CA GLY A 47 19.55 3.11 -0.52
C GLY A 47 18.30 3.97 -0.41
N ALA A 48 18.32 5.16 -1.01
CA ALA A 48 17.18 6.09 -1.05
C ALA A 48 16.36 6.00 -2.36
N THR A 49 16.66 5.02 -3.22
CA THR A 49 16.05 4.90 -4.55
C THR A 49 15.16 3.67 -4.63
N LEU A 50 13.95 3.84 -5.18
CA LEU A 50 13.11 2.71 -5.57
C LEU A 50 13.55 2.19 -6.94
N VAL A 51 13.87 0.90 -6.99
CA VAL A 51 14.23 0.19 -8.21
C VAL A 51 13.24 -0.94 -8.46
N ALA A 52 13.05 -1.31 -9.73
CA ALA A 52 12.15 -2.39 -10.10
C ALA A 52 12.71 -3.75 -9.67
N GLY A 53 11.82 -4.67 -9.28
CA GLY A 53 12.16 -6.03 -8.87
C GLY A 53 11.95 -6.26 -7.38
N ARG A 54 11.95 -7.55 -7.00
CA ARG A 54 11.74 -8.00 -5.62
C ARG A 54 13.00 -7.75 -4.79
N GLY A 55 12.82 -7.20 -3.60
CA GLY A 55 13.91 -6.98 -2.67
C GLY A 55 14.21 -8.22 -1.84
N ARG A 56 15.16 -8.06 -0.91
CA ARG A 56 15.37 -9.04 0.18
C ARG A 56 14.25 -8.94 1.21
N ASP A 57 14.34 -9.77 2.25
CA ASP A 57 13.49 -9.74 3.43
C ASP A 57 13.13 -8.31 3.85
N TRP A 58 11.82 -8.05 3.99
CA TRP A 58 11.25 -6.74 4.34
C TRP A 58 11.53 -5.60 3.34
N ASN A 59 11.97 -5.89 2.12
CA ASN A 59 12.33 -4.86 1.14
C ASN A 59 11.56 -4.99 -0.19
N SER A 60 10.37 -5.57 -0.22
CA SER A 60 9.54 -5.60 -1.44
C SER A 60 8.29 -4.77 -1.24
N PHE A 61 7.98 -3.90 -2.21
CA PHE A 61 6.91 -2.92 -2.14
C PHE A 61 6.11 -2.82 -3.44
N ILE A 62 4.82 -2.53 -3.30
CA ILE A 62 3.94 -2.05 -4.38
C ILE A 62 3.16 -0.84 -3.87
N PHE A 63 2.77 0.03 -4.79
CA PHE A 63 2.04 1.26 -4.49
C PHE A 63 0.79 1.33 -5.35
N PHE A 64 -0.30 1.81 -4.76
CA PHE A 64 -1.55 2.07 -5.48
C PHE A 64 -2.34 3.19 -4.81
N ASN A 65 -3.31 3.74 -5.53
CA ASN A 65 -4.30 4.65 -4.96
C ASN A 65 -5.65 3.94 -4.94
N ASP A 66 -6.37 4.02 -3.82
CA ASP A 66 -7.75 3.53 -3.78
C ASP A 66 -8.68 4.52 -4.53
N PRO A 67 -9.93 4.12 -4.85
CA PRO A 67 -10.90 5.00 -5.50
C PRO A 67 -11.21 6.29 -4.73
N ASP A 68 -10.96 6.29 -3.42
CA ASP A 68 -11.13 7.45 -2.55
C ASP A 68 -9.94 8.42 -2.63
N GLY A 69 -8.87 8.05 -3.36
CA GLY A 69 -7.67 8.86 -3.57
C GLY A 69 -6.64 8.73 -2.45
N ASN A 70 -6.76 7.76 -1.54
CA ASN A 70 -5.73 7.48 -0.54
C ASN A 70 -4.58 6.70 -1.18
N GLY A 71 -3.35 7.10 -0.86
CA GLY A 71 -2.15 6.40 -1.28
C GLY A 71 -1.80 5.27 -0.32
N TRP A 72 -1.67 4.06 -0.87
CA TRP A 72 -1.31 2.85 -0.14
C TRP A 72 0.08 2.37 -0.53
N VAL A 73 0.83 1.89 0.46
CA VAL A 73 2.02 1.06 0.26
C VAL A 73 1.75 -0.33 0.79
N VAL A 74 2.05 -1.35 0.00
CA VAL A 74 2.02 -2.74 0.46
C VAL A 74 3.45 -3.23 0.54
N GLN A 75 3.83 -3.80 1.67
CA GLN A 75 5.14 -4.36 1.92
C GLN A 75 5.04 -5.87 2.12
N GLU A 76 5.99 -6.59 1.55
CA GLU A 76 6.15 -8.01 1.84
C GLU A 76 6.93 -8.25 3.12
N ARG A 77 6.44 -9.16 3.97
CA ARG A 77 7.23 -9.78 5.04
C ARG A 77 7.77 -11.14 4.61
N PRO A 78 8.92 -11.58 5.17
CA PRO A 78 9.39 -12.95 5.04
C PRO A 78 8.38 -13.99 5.59
#